data_AF-A0A7J6N102-F1
#
_entry.id   AF-A0A7J6N102-F1
#
_cell.length_a   1.000
_cell.length_b   1.000
_cell.length_c   1.000
_cell.angle_alpha   90.00
_cell.angle_beta   90.00
_cell.angle_gamma   90.00
#
_symmetry.space_group_name_H-M   'P 1'
#
loop_
_entity.id
_entity.type
_entity.pdbx_description
1 polymer ?
#
loop_
_entity_poly.entity_id
_entity_poly.type
_entity_poly.pdbx_seq_one_letter_code
_entity_poly.pdbx_strand_id
1 'polypeptide(L)'
;MKYVCAILSVAAVLLGPLMFGLTTGFTGQTIDTMANTVTTEDGTPIQIGDYDHLWVLHGSSESSLFGSLVNIGAMFGAVIGGPLIDQFGRKWCLVGCSPCFILLYLWQALAHTSWQLLFE
;
A
#
# COMPACT_ATOMS: atom_id res chain seq x y z
N MET A 1 2.36 -8.73 -35.88
CA MET A 1 3.62 -8.48 -35.15
C MET A 1 3.63 -7.11 -34.47
N LYS A 2 3.50 -5.97 -35.18
CA LYS A 2 3.60 -4.61 -34.58
C LYS A 2 2.61 -4.33 -33.43
N TYR A 3 1.36 -4.77 -33.55
CA TYR A 3 0.33 -4.58 -32.51
C TYR A 3 0.51 -5.49 -31.29
N VAL A 4 1.12 -6.67 -31.46
CA VAL A 4 1.32 -7.63 -30.36
C VAL A 4 2.31 -7.07 -29.34
N CYS A 5 3.41 -6.47 -29.79
CA CYS A 5 4.37 -5.83 -28.89
C CYS A 5 3.77 -4.64 -28.13
N ALA A 6 2.87 -3.87 -28.76
CA ALA A 6 2.19 -2.75 -28.11
C ALA A 6 1.17 -3.23 -27.06
N ILE A 7 0.43 -4.31 -27.35
CA ILE A 7 -0.51 -4.89 -26.39
C ILE A 7 0.25 -5.47 -25.18
N LEU A 8 1.35 -6.19 -25.41
CA LEU A 8 2.15 -6.76 -24.33
C LEU A 8 2.82 -5.69 -23.44
N SER A 9 3.31 -4.60 -24.04
CA SER A 9 3.91 -3.51 -23.25
C SER A 9 2.86 -2.77 -22.42
N VAL A 10 1.68 -2.49 -22.97
CA VAL A 10 0.57 -1.86 -22.23
C VAL A 10 0.07 -2.78 -21.12
N ALA A 11 -0.11 -4.07 -21.41
CA ALA A 11 -0.54 -5.06 -20.41
C ALA A 11 0.43 -5.12 -19.21
N ALA A 12 1.73 -5.11 -19.46
CA ALA A 12 2.73 -5.08 -18.39
C ALA A 12 2.71 -3.77 -17.58
N VAL A 13 2.47 -2.62 -18.24
CA VAL A 13 2.42 -1.31 -17.57
C VAL A 13 1.15 -1.15 -16.73
N LEU A 14 0.03 -1.72 -17.15
CA LEU A 14 -1.25 -1.66 -16.41
C LEU A 14 -1.19 -2.34 -15.04
N LEU A 15 -0.24 -3.24 -14.80
CA LEU A 15 -0.04 -3.85 -13.48
C LEU A 15 0.38 -2.84 -12.41
N GLY A 16 1.08 -1.76 -12.78
CA GLY A 16 1.48 -0.69 -11.85
C GLY A 16 0.29 0.03 -11.21
N PRO A 17 -0.59 0.68 -11.99
CA PRO A 17 -1.78 1.34 -11.44
C PRO A 17 -2.77 0.34 -10.82
N LEU A 18 -2.83 -0.90 -11.30
CA LEU A 18 -3.61 -1.96 -10.64
C LEU A 18 -3.11 -2.23 -9.21
N MET A 19 -1.79 -2.35 -9.03
CA MET A 19 -1.19 -2.53 -7.70
C MET A 19 -1.45 -1.34 -6.78
N PHE A 20 -1.31 -0.11 -7.29
CA PHE A 20 -1.62 1.09 -6.51
C PHE A 20 -3.09 1.15 -6.08
N GLY A 21 -4.02 0.75 -6.95
CA GLY A 21 -5.44 0.66 -6.61
C GLY A 21 -5.72 -0.44 -5.58
N LEU A 22 -5.08 -1.59 -5.72
CA LEU A 22 -5.24 -2.71 -4.79
C LEU A 22 -4.70 -2.37 -3.39
N THR A 23 -3.54 -1.71 -3.29
CA THR A 23 -3.00 -1.26 -1.99
C THR A 23 -3.95 -0.29 -1.32
N THR A 24 -4.30 0.81 -2.00
CA THR A 24 -5.15 1.85 -1.40
C THR A 24 -6.53 1.33 -1.02
N GLY A 25 -7.12 0.44 -1.83
CA GLY A 25 -8.41 -0.18 -1.54
C GLY A 25 -8.37 -1.18 -0.39
N PHE A 26 -7.34 -2.04 -0.33
CA PHE A 26 -7.19 -3.04 0.72
C PHE A 26 -6.86 -2.40 2.07
N THR A 27 -5.97 -1.41 2.07
CA THR A 27 -5.52 -0.70 3.27
C THR A 27 -6.67 -0.18 4.13
N GLY A 28 -7.76 0.33 3.53
CA GLY A 28 -8.92 0.80 4.30
C GLY A 28 -9.57 -0.29 5.17
N GLN A 29 -9.77 -1.48 4.62
CA GLN A 29 -10.37 -2.62 5.34
C GLN A 29 -9.39 -3.20 6.38
N THR A 30 -8.10 -3.20 6.06
CA THR A 30 -7.04 -3.69 6.96
C THR A 30 -6.87 -2.78 8.17
N ILE A 31 -6.96 -1.45 8.01
CA ILE A 31 -6.94 -0.51 9.14
C ILE A 31 -8.09 -0.78 10.12
N ASP A 32 -9.30 -1.03 9.62
CA ASP A 32 -10.48 -1.29 10.44
C ASP A 32 -10.33 -2.60 11.25
N THR A 33 -9.74 -3.61 10.60
CA THR A 33 -9.39 -4.90 11.24
C THR A 33 -8.27 -4.74 12.27
N MET A 34 -7.21 -3.99 11.96
CA MET A 34 -6.06 -3.74 12.86
C MET A 34 -6.40 -2.80 14.03
N ALA A 35 -7.46 -2.01 13.93
CA ALA A 35 -8.00 -1.12 14.96
C ALA A 35 -9.21 -1.72 15.70
N ASN A 36 -9.60 -2.95 15.38
CA ASN A 36 -10.73 -3.68 15.99
C ASN A 36 -12.06 -2.95 16.03
N THR A 37 -12.33 -2.17 14.99
CA THR A 37 -13.59 -1.43 14.84
C THR A 37 -14.62 -2.21 14.01
N VAL A 38 -14.24 -3.38 13.46
CA VAL A 38 -15.15 -4.25 12.70
C VAL A 38 -16.26 -4.79 13.60
N THR A 39 -17.50 -4.43 13.25
CA THR A 39 -18.72 -4.81 13.98
C THR A 39 -19.57 -5.70 13.08
N THR A 40 -20.04 -6.85 13.56
CA THR A 40 -21.01 -7.69 12.84
C THR A 40 -22.37 -6.97 12.71
N GLU A 41 -23.22 -7.35 11.76
CA GLU A 41 -24.58 -6.80 11.55
C GLU A 41 -25.45 -6.74 12.83
N ASP A 42 -25.13 -7.53 13.87
CA ASP A 42 -25.79 -7.53 15.18
C ASP A 42 -25.23 -6.49 16.20
N GLY A 43 -24.27 -5.65 15.80
CA GLY A 43 -23.70 -4.61 16.67
C GLY A 43 -22.66 -5.11 17.68
N THR A 44 -22.32 -6.40 17.65
CA THR A 44 -21.24 -6.97 18.49
C THR A 44 -19.88 -6.80 17.80
N PRO A 45 -18.87 -6.23 18.47
CA PRO A 45 -17.52 -6.15 17.93
C PRO A 45 -16.98 -7.56 17.72
N ILE A 46 -16.45 -7.83 16.54
CA ILE A 46 -15.87 -9.13 16.22
C ILE A 46 -14.53 -9.18 16.92
N GLN A 47 -14.47 -9.82 18.09
CA GLN A 47 -13.20 -10.02 18.79
C GLN A 47 -12.31 -10.91 17.92
N ILE A 48 -11.36 -10.30 17.20
CA ILE A 48 -10.28 -11.01 16.51
C ILE A 48 -9.37 -11.60 17.59
N GLY A 49 -9.80 -12.72 18.20
CA GLY A 49 -9.17 -13.59 19.21
C GLY A 49 -8.07 -13.03 20.12
N ASP A 50 -8.15 -13.34 21.43
CA ASP A 50 -7.17 -13.08 22.51
C ASP A 50 -5.71 -13.55 22.27
N TYR A 51 -5.37 -14.07 21.09
CA TYR A 51 -4.00 -14.45 20.72
C TYR A 51 -3.31 -13.29 19.99
N ASP A 52 -2.83 -12.37 20.82
CA ASP A 52 -1.82 -11.32 20.63
C ASP A 52 -1.09 -11.24 19.27
N HIS A 53 -1.09 -10.02 18.70
CA HIS A 53 -0.19 -9.40 17.70
C HIS A 53 -0.85 -8.85 16.41
N LEU A 54 -2.13 -9.09 16.17
CA LEU A 54 -2.84 -8.55 14.99
C LEU A 54 -3.40 -7.13 15.21
N TRP A 55 -3.37 -6.65 16.46
CA TRP A 55 -4.00 -5.42 16.92
C TRP A 55 -2.91 -4.37 17.12
N VAL A 56 -2.56 -3.70 16.04
CA VAL A 56 -1.41 -2.81 16.02
C VAL A 56 -1.81 -1.36 16.30
N LEU A 57 -3.07 -0.98 16.12
CA LEU A 57 -3.56 0.39 16.30
C LEU A 57 -4.39 0.46 17.59
N HIS A 58 -3.87 1.14 18.62
CA HIS A 58 -4.50 1.22 19.95
C HIS A 58 -5.39 2.47 20.09
N GLY A 59 -5.24 3.45 19.20
CA GLY A 59 -6.07 4.66 19.17
C GLY A 59 -6.54 5.07 17.77
N SER A 60 -7.72 5.72 17.69
CA SER A 60 -8.30 6.26 16.45
C SER A 60 -7.39 7.26 15.72
N SER A 61 -6.50 7.93 16.46
CA SER A 61 -5.48 8.82 15.91
C SER A 61 -4.40 8.08 15.12
N GLU A 62 -4.01 6.86 15.50
CA GLU A 62 -2.95 6.12 14.80
C GLU A 62 -3.45 5.60 13.44
N SER A 63 -4.70 5.13 13.40
CA SER A 63 -5.37 4.63 12.20
C SER A 63 -5.51 5.73 11.14
N SER A 64 -5.87 6.93 11.58
CA SER A 64 -5.98 8.10 10.70
C SER A 64 -4.62 8.60 10.24
N LEU A 65 -3.60 8.60 11.11
CA LEU A 65 -2.22 8.95 10.75
C LEU A 65 -1.64 8.02 9.69
N PHE A 66 -1.87 6.71 9.81
CA PHE A 66 -1.44 5.74 8.79
C PHE A 66 -2.11 6.02 7.43
N GLY A 67 -3.43 6.23 7.40
CA GLY A 67 -4.15 6.59 6.17
C GLY A 67 -3.67 7.91 5.54
N SER A 68 -3.36 8.92 6.37
CA SER A 68 -2.79 10.19 5.91
C SER A 68 -1.36 10.04 5.37
N LEU A 69 -0.51 9.24 6.01
CA LEU A 69 0.87 9.00 5.58
C LEU A 69 0.93 8.37 4.19
N VAL A 70 0.06 7.40 3.89
CA VAL A 70 -0.02 6.77 2.55
C VAL A 70 -0.37 7.82 1.48
N ASN A 71 -1.33 8.71 1.75
CA ASN A 71 -1.69 9.79 0.81
C ASN A 71 -0.56 10.81 0.64
N ILE A 72 0.14 11.17 1.71
CA ILE A 72 1.29 12.06 1.67
C ILE A 72 2.42 11.42 0.84
N GLY A 73 2.72 10.14 1.08
CA GLY A 73 3.70 9.37 0.31
C GLY A 73 3.36 9.31 -1.19
N ALA A 74 2.08 9.09 -1.53
CA ALA A 74 1.61 9.13 -2.91
C ALA A 74 1.80 10.51 -3.55
N MET A 75 1.55 11.60 -2.82
CA MET A 75 1.74 12.96 -3.29
C MET A 75 3.23 13.26 -3.55
N PHE A 76 4.12 12.90 -2.61
CA PHE A 76 5.57 13.03 -2.80
C PHE A 76 6.06 12.18 -3.97
N GLY A 77 5.58 10.94 -4.09
CA GLY A 77 5.89 10.04 -5.20
C GLY A 77 5.46 10.60 -6.55
N ALA A 78 4.31 11.26 -6.63
CA ALA A 78 3.85 11.92 -7.85
C ALA A 78 4.72 13.14 -8.22
N VAL A 79 5.09 13.96 -7.24
CA VAL A 79 5.93 15.15 -7.45
C VAL A 79 7.34 14.78 -7.90
N ILE A 80 7.94 13.75 -7.28
CA ILE A 80 9.30 13.30 -7.62
C ILE A 80 9.28 12.42 -8.89
N GLY A 81 8.21 11.66 -9.10
CA GLY A 81 8.10 10.74 -10.24
C GLY A 81 8.14 11.45 -11.59
N GLY A 82 7.54 12.64 -11.71
CA GLY A 82 7.57 13.46 -12.93
C GLY A 82 8.99 13.73 -13.45
N PRO A 83 9.83 14.50 -12.72
CA PRO A 83 11.19 14.82 -13.16
C PRO A 83 12.10 13.58 -13.27
N LEU A 84 11.85 12.54 -12.45
CA LEU A 84 12.62 11.30 -12.51
C LEU A 84 12.40 10.55 -13.84
N ILE A 85 11.15 10.53 -14.33
CA ILE A 85 10.80 9.91 -15.63
C ILE A 85 11.47 10.63 -16.80
N ASP A 86 11.57 11.95 -16.74
CA ASP A 86 12.18 12.76 -17.81
C ASP A 86 13.71 12.58 -17.89
N GLN A 87 14.39 12.29 -16.77
CA GLN A 87 15.85 12.11 -16.74
C GLN A 87 16.30 10.67 -17.04
N PHE A 88 15.64 9.65 -16.47
CA PHE A 88 16.07 8.25 -16.58
C PHE A 88 15.31 7.43 -17.64
N GLY A 89 14.23 7.99 -18.19
CA GLY A 89 13.38 7.33 -19.18
C GLY A 89 12.35 6.38 -18.55
N ARG A 90 11.14 6.36 -19.12
CA ARG A 90 9.94 5.67 -18.59
C ARG A 90 10.15 4.19 -18.24
N LYS A 91 10.91 3.46 -19.05
CA LYS A 91 11.11 2.01 -18.86
C LYS A 91 12.00 1.69 -17.65
N TRP A 92 13.06 2.47 -17.45
CA TRP A 92 14.01 2.24 -16.36
C TRP A 92 13.45 2.71 -15.01
N CYS A 93 12.65 3.78 -14.97
CA CYS A 93 11.90 4.16 -13.76
C CYS A 93 10.97 3.06 -13.28
N LEU A 94 10.20 2.42 -14.18
CA LEU A 94 9.30 1.33 -13.82
C LEU A 94 10.05 0.10 -13.29
N VAL A 95 11.14 -0.28 -13.95
CA VAL A 95 11.96 -1.43 -13.50
C VAL A 95 12.65 -1.13 -12.18
N GLY A 96 13.09 0.11 -11.94
CA GLY A 96 13.72 0.53 -10.68
C GLY A 96 12.76 0.60 -9.49
N CYS A 97 11.50 0.98 -9.71
CA CYS A 97 10.49 0.98 -8.65
C CYS A 97 10.09 -0.44 -8.21
N SER A 98 10.11 -1.42 -9.12
CA SER A 98 9.68 -2.80 -8.84
C SER A 98 10.38 -3.46 -7.63
N PRO A 99 11.73 -3.51 -7.54
CA PRO A 99 12.41 -4.09 -6.38
C PRO A 99 12.19 -3.29 -5.09
N CYS A 100 12.06 -1.95 -5.20
CA CYS A 100 11.75 -1.11 -4.04
C CYS A 100 10.37 -1.47 -3.47
N PHE A 101 9.38 -1.65 -4.34
CA PHE A 101 8.02 -2.03 -3.96
C PHE A 101 7.97 -3.42 -3.29
N ILE A 102 8.74 -4.38 -3.79
CA ILE A 102 8.82 -5.72 -3.18
C ILE A 102 9.42 -5.65 -1.78
N LEU A 103 10.47 -4.85 -1.57
CA LEU A 103 11.10 -4.68 -0.25
C LEU A 103 10.15 -4.04 0.76
N LEU A 104 9.39 -3.03 0.34
CA LEU A 104 8.38 -2.34 1.16
C LEU A 104 7.29 -3.32 1.61
N TYR A 105 6.72 -4.11 0.69
CA TYR A 105 5.74 -5.15 1.04
C TYR A 105 6.29 -6.22 1.98
N LEU A 106 7.55 -6.61 1.79
CA LEU A 106 8.22 -7.56 2.68
C LEU A 106 8.39 -6.98 4.08
N TRP A 107 8.70 -5.69 4.17
CA TRP A 107 8.78 -4.96 5.43
C TRP A 107 7.43 -4.89 6.13
N GLN A 108 6.37 -4.56 5.39
CA GLN A 108 5.00 -4.50 5.88
C GLN A 108 4.51 -5.86 6.39
N ALA A 109 4.87 -6.94 5.70
CA ALA A 109 4.55 -8.31 6.11
C ALA A 109 5.28 -8.77 7.39
N LEU A 110 6.45 -8.19 7.69
CA LEU A 110 7.27 -8.56 8.86
C LEU A 110 7.06 -7.60 10.05
N ALA A 111 6.21 -6.58 9.90
CA ALA A 111 6.00 -5.57 10.92
C ALA A 111 5.13 -6.12 12.07
N HIS A 112 5.76 -6.29 13.24
CA HIS A 112 5.13 -6.79 14.47
C HIS A 112 4.80 -5.68 15.49
N THR A 113 5.09 -4.41 15.17
CA THR A 113 4.89 -3.26 16.08
C THR A 113 4.35 -2.03 15.33
N SER A 114 3.54 -1.21 16.01
CA SER A 114 2.85 -0.03 15.44
C SER A 114 3.80 1.00 14.85
N TRP A 115 4.96 1.14 15.46
CA TRP A 115 5.99 2.06 15.01
C TRP A 115 6.66 1.62 13.70
N GLN A 116 6.73 0.31 13.47
CA GLN A 116 7.35 -0.26 12.28
C GLN A 116 6.45 -0.18 11.04
N LEU A 117 5.11 -0.14 11.24
CA LEU A 117 4.13 0.14 10.18
C LEU A 117 4.01 1.64 9.85
N LEU A 118 4.19 2.53 10.83
CA LEU A 118 4.05 3.97 10.61
C LEU A 118 5.26 4.62 9.92
N PHE A 119 6.44 3.99 9.94
CA PHE A 119 7.69 4.52 9.37
C PHE A 119 8.23 3.74 8.17
N GLU A 120 7.37 3.01 7.46
CA GLU A 120 7.71 2.39 6.17
C GLU A 120 7.98 3.42 5.05
#